data_AF-A0A2E7URR9-F1
#
_entry.id   AF-A0A2E7URR9-F1
#
_cell.length_a   1.000
_cell.length_b   1.000
_cell.length_c   1.000
_cell.angle_alpha   90.00
_cell.angle_beta   90.00
_cell.angle_gamma   90.00
#
_symmetry.space_group_name_H-M   'P 1'
#
loop_
_entity.id
_entity.type
_entity.pdbx_description
1 polymer ?
#
loop_
_entity_poly.entity_id
_entity_poly.type
_entity_poly.pdbx_seq_one_letter_code
_entity_poly.pdbx_strand_id
1 'polypeptide(L)'
;MYILEVILIFAAGAAGAALFGRVLWEHRLKHIWPKRHEVKVINPSGFLPAVAEVVLQTRVIANRPVVGIMHLLVFYGFVSFGAKSATHTLNGILGLEHPIPLGPLDLLIDVFSVLVLSSVIALAIRRYTVMRNQLTHMLESGIVLALIGTLMLTYIAERPWGLDLGLVGPAAKVNWWVHYLILCFFPSLIAYGKHLHLIMGPVNVVLRNITELPSDRFVAGGDLDMGDEDATEEDFEKELARVGMPNGVLDFTFHTLFDTTACIECGRCNDACPSAEAGLKPRDHFVLAFRQASTTKEELLELAPPDIVATCTQCRACDTVCPVGNRPSKSGLELRGRLTAEGEYPPRGLKEGGVNPVTATGNIFAADPDDRNTFIEENNIPFFDSEEHEVLFVLGCQGSHSPEARPVVVATARLLEAAGIKYGVLEEENCWGEGVLHGGGIMEDWPFYKMERVEELSGALDEKHDRTILTICPHCRDNIGVQLSQAAEAMESERFANVVSHVSYLLDLTKSGKLAITPKADEMAVHHPCKTIHNDEAPAFDELLKIAGIDGKTAGNSPDIPRCCGGGGGGFLWDSPAKVNKNRFTQIMAETQKKTVVTGCPGCHRMLNVVKDEDAKLEDIATVLHDRLQAK
;
A
#
# COMPACT_ATOMS: atom_id res chain seq x y z
N MET A 1 15.43 -33.20 -46.09
CA MET A 1 15.27 -31.76 -45.78
C MET A 1 14.22 -31.52 -44.69
N TYR A 2 13.01 -32.06 -44.82
CA TYR A 2 11.95 -31.89 -43.81
C TYR A 2 12.31 -32.37 -42.39
N ILE A 3 12.91 -33.55 -42.24
CA ILE A 3 13.33 -34.07 -40.92
C ILE A 3 14.34 -33.13 -40.24
N LEU A 4 15.29 -32.58 -41.01
CA LEU A 4 16.24 -31.59 -40.49
C LEU A 4 15.53 -30.34 -40.00
N GLU A 5 14.51 -29.89 -40.73
CA GLU A 5 13.69 -28.74 -40.36
C GLU A 5 12.96 -28.97 -39.04
N VAL A 6 12.29 -30.11 -38.87
CA VAL A 6 11.62 -30.49 -37.63
C VAL A 6 12.62 -30.56 -36.46
N ILE A 7 13.82 -31.13 -36.68
CA ILE A 7 14.89 -31.15 -35.66
C ILE A 7 15.28 -29.72 -35.26
N LEU A 8 15.44 -28.80 -36.23
CA LEU A 8 15.76 -27.40 -35.96
C LEU A 8 14.64 -26.69 -35.19
N ILE A 9 13.38 -26.98 -35.49
CA ILE A 9 12.23 -26.44 -34.77
C ILE A 9 12.29 -26.82 -33.29
N PHE A 10 12.45 -28.12 -32.99
CA PHE A 10 12.57 -28.60 -31.62
C PHE A 10 13.84 -28.08 -30.92
N ALA A 11 14.97 -28.03 -31.62
CA ALA A 11 16.22 -27.51 -31.07
C ALA A 11 16.10 -26.02 -30.70
N ALA A 12 15.52 -25.19 -31.57
CA ALA A 12 15.30 -23.77 -31.30
C ALA A 12 14.28 -23.54 -30.16
N GLY A 13 13.18 -24.30 -30.15
CA GLY A 13 12.18 -24.25 -29.09
C GLY A 13 12.75 -24.64 -27.73
N ALA A 14 13.50 -25.75 -27.67
CA ALA A 14 14.17 -26.19 -26.45
C ALA A 14 15.25 -25.20 -25.98
N ALA A 15 16.04 -24.64 -26.91
CA ALA A 15 17.03 -23.61 -26.59
C ALA A 15 16.38 -22.34 -26.03
N GLY A 16 15.28 -21.88 -26.63
CA GLY A 16 14.50 -20.75 -26.15
C GLY A 16 13.93 -20.98 -24.74
N ALA A 17 13.29 -22.13 -24.52
CA ALA A 17 12.73 -22.51 -23.23
C ALA A 17 13.81 -22.66 -22.14
N ALA A 18 14.95 -23.30 -22.46
CA ALA A 18 16.06 -23.46 -21.54
C ALA A 18 16.69 -22.11 -21.17
N LEU A 19 16.85 -21.20 -22.15
CA LEU A 19 17.34 -19.85 -21.90
C LEU A 19 16.38 -19.06 -21.01
N PHE A 20 15.07 -19.11 -21.31
CA PHE A 20 14.05 -18.47 -20.49
C PHE A 20 14.06 -18.97 -19.05
N GLY A 21 14.04 -20.30 -18.87
CA GLY A 21 14.04 -20.93 -17.56
C GLY A 21 15.31 -20.58 -16.77
N ARG A 22 16.47 -20.60 -17.43
CA ARG A 22 17.74 -20.20 -16.82
C ARG A 22 17.73 -18.74 -16.37
N VAL A 23 17.36 -17.81 -17.24
CA VAL A 23 17.32 -16.37 -16.93
C VAL A 23 16.33 -16.09 -15.80
N LEU A 24 15.13 -16.66 -15.87
CA LEU A 24 14.10 -16.50 -14.86
C LEU A 24 14.57 -17.04 -13.49
N TRP A 25 15.18 -18.23 -13.48
CA TRP A 25 15.66 -18.83 -12.25
C TRP A 25 16.85 -18.05 -11.67
N GLU A 26 17.94 -17.91 -12.44
CA GLU A 26 19.20 -17.34 -11.95
C GLU A 26 19.06 -15.88 -11.53
N HIS A 27 18.31 -15.06 -12.28
CA HIS A 27 18.24 -13.61 -12.03
C HIS A 27 17.02 -13.15 -11.25
N ARG A 28 15.92 -13.92 -11.22
CA ARG A 28 14.64 -13.41 -10.68
C ARG A 28 14.07 -14.25 -9.55
N LEU A 29 14.15 -15.59 -9.62
CA LEU A 29 13.43 -16.45 -8.67
C LEU A 29 14.31 -17.21 -7.68
N LYS A 30 15.57 -17.52 -7.99
CA LYS A 30 16.43 -18.38 -7.15
C LYS A 30 16.56 -17.89 -5.71
N HIS A 31 16.62 -16.57 -5.50
CA HIS A 31 16.73 -15.96 -4.17
C HIS A 31 15.37 -15.76 -3.47
N ILE A 32 14.26 -15.79 -4.21
CA ILE A 32 12.90 -15.55 -3.69
C ILE A 32 12.20 -16.87 -3.36
N TRP A 33 12.36 -17.88 -4.22
CA TRP A 33 11.67 -19.17 -4.15
C TRP A 33 11.85 -19.94 -2.83
N PRO A 34 13.02 -19.90 -2.16
CA PRO A 34 13.18 -20.50 -0.84
C PRO A 34 12.19 -19.94 0.21
N LYS A 35 11.83 -18.66 0.10
CA LYS A 35 10.94 -17.93 1.02
C LYS A 35 9.45 -18.09 0.72
N ARG A 36 9.06 -18.87 -0.29
CA ARG A 36 7.64 -19.07 -0.68
C ARG A 36 6.74 -19.58 0.45
N HIS A 37 7.31 -20.20 1.49
CA HIS A 37 6.58 -20.70 2.66
C HIS A 37 6.07 -19.56 3.56
N GLU A 38 6.59 -18.34 3.42
CA GLU A 38 6.12 -17.13 4.13
C GLU A 38 4.74 -16.66 3.61
N VAL A 39 4.32 -17.11 2.43
CA VAL A 39 3.05 -16.73 1.81
C VAL A 39 1.88 -17.41 2.54
N LYS A 40 1.17 -16.64 3.37
CA LYS A 40 -0.04 -17.09 4.09
C LYS A 40 -1.28 -16.48 3.45
N VAL A 41 -2.29 -17.31 3.14
CA VAL A 41 -3.59 -16.83 2.66
C VAL A 41 -4.43 -16.42 3.86
N ILE A 42 -4.68 -15.11 3.99
CA ILE A 42 -5.44 -14.51 5.10
C ILE A 42 -6.83 -14.10 4.62
N ASN A 43 -6.98 -13.70 3.35
CA ASN A 43 -8.23 -13.24 2.76
C ASN A 43 -8.57 -14.03 1.48
N PRO A 44 -9.12 -15.26 1.59
CA PRO A 44 -9.47 -16.05 0.41
C PRO A 44 -10.52 -15.37 -0.48
N SER A 45 -11.37 -14.50 0.09
CA SER A 45 -12.40 -13.77 -0.67
C SER A 45 -11.81 -12.74 -1.65
N GLY A 46 -10.56 -12.30 -1.42
CA GLY A 46 -9.85 -11.37 -2.29
C GLY A 46 -9.45 -11.92 -3.66
N PHE A 47 -9.53 -13.25 -3.88
CA PHE A 47 -9.10 -13.86 -5.13
C PHE A 47 -9.91 -13.39 -6.35
N LEU A 48 -11.25 -13.43 -6.26
CA LEU A 48 -12.12 -13.05 -7.39
C LEU A 48 -12.00 -11.56 -7.73
N PRO A 49 -12.03 -10.63 -6.76
CA PRO A 49 -11.73 -9.22 -7.01
C PRO A 49 -10.35 -9.00 -7.66
N ALA A 50 -9.32 -9.75 -7.25
CA ALA A 50 -7.99 -9.63 -7.83
C ALA A 50 -7.95 -10.09 -9.28
N VAL A 51 -8.58 -11.21 -9.60
CA VAL A 51 -8.71 -11.68 -10.98
C VAL A 51 -9.47 -10.67 -11.82
N ALA A 52 -10.55 -10.09 -11.29
CA ALA A 52 -11.28 -9.02 -11.96
C ALA A 52 -10.41 -7.78 -12.19
N GLU A 53 -9.62 -7.36 -11.19
CA GLU A 53 -8.67 -6.25 -11.32
C GLU A 53 -7.64 -6.48 -12.43
N VAL A 54 -7.10 -7.70 -12.54
CA VAL A 54 -6.15 -8.09 -13.60
C VAL A 54 -6.81 -8.10 -14.98
N VAL A 55 -7.95 -8.78 -15.12
CA VAL A 55 -8.63 -8.98 -16.40
C VAL A 55 -9.21 -7.67 -16.94
N LEU A 56 -9.79 -6.85 -16.07
CA LEU A 56 -10.38 -5.55 -16.45
C LEU A 56 -9.33 -4.43 -16.47
N GLN A 57 -8.11 -4.67 -15.97
CA GLN A 57 -7.03 -3.69 -15.81
C GLN A 57 -7.50 -2.38 -15.14
N THR A 58 -8.38 -2.47 -14.14
CA THR A 58 -9.05 -1.32 -13.52
C THR A 58 -8.03 -0.29 -13.01
N ARG A 59 -6.96 -0.74 -12.34
CA ARG A 59 -5.87 0.12 -11.84
C ARG A 59 -5.01 0.75 -12.94
N VAL A 60 -4.83 0.06 -14.06
CA VAL A 60 -4.06 0.59 -15.19
C VAL A 60 -4.82 1.76 -15.81
N ILE A 61 -6.14 1.60 -15.98
CA ILE A 61 -7.06 2.55 -16.62
C ILE A 61 -7.37 3.74 -15.71
N ALA A 62 -7.71 3.50 -14.43
CA ALA A 62 -8.20 4.53 -13.50
C ALA A 62 -7.35 5.80 -13.47
N ASN A 63 -6.02 5.65 -13.48
CA ASN A 63 -5.09 6.78 -13.36
C ASN A 63 -4.66 7.38 -14.72
N ARG A 64 -4.69 6.59 -15.80
CA ARG A 64 -4.20 7.01 -17.13
C ARG A 64 -5.05 6.35 -18.23
N PRO A 65 -6.30 6.79 -18.46
CA PRO A 65 -7.29 6.04 -19.24
C PRO A 65 -6.85 5.76 -20.68
N VAL A 66 -6.29 6.75 -21.39
CA VAL A 66 -5.82 6.58 -22.77
C VAL A 66 -4.71 5.52 -22.86
N VAL A 67 -3.71 5.61 -21.98
CA VAL A 67 -2.59 4.65 -21.96
C VAL A 67 -3.08 3.28 -21.48
N GLY A 68 -4.02 3.24 -20.54
CA GLY A 68 -4.62 2.02 -20.04
C GLY A 68 -5.41 1.27 -21.11
N ILE A 69 -6.19 1.97 -21.94
CA ILE A 69 -6.90 1.35 -23.08
C ILE A 69 -5.91 0.77 -24.10
N MET A 70 -4.83 1.51 -24.43
CA MET A 70 -3.77 0.97 -25.30
C MET A 70 -3.12 -0.28 -24.71
N HIS A 71 -2.88 -0.30 -23.40
CA HIS A 71 -2.32 -1.45 -22.70
C HIS A 71 -3.30 -2.64 -22.65
N LEU A 72 -4.59 -2.38 -22.51
CA LEU A 72 -5.65 -3.38 -22.56
C LEU A 72 -5.68 -4.10 -23.91
N LEU A 73 -5.55 -3.35 -25.01
CA LEU A 73 -5.47 -3.91 -26.37
C LEU A 73 -4.25 -4.80 -26.54
N VAL A 74 -3.09 -4.38 -26.04
CA VAL A 74 -1.86 -5.19 -26.08
C VAL A 74 -2.03 -6.48 -25.27
N PHE A 75 -2.61 -6.40 -24.07
CA PHE A 75 -2.84 -7.57 -23.21
C PHE A 75 -3.79 -8.59 -23.86
N TYR A 76 -4.96 -8.17 -24.32
CA TYR A 76 -5.89 -9.09 -25.01
C TYR A 76 -5.37 -9.54 -26.38
N GLY A 77 -4.52 -8.74 -27.01
CA GLY A 77 -3.67 -9.18 -28.11
C GLY A 77 -2.86 -10.41 -27.70
N PHE A 78 -1.97 -10.30 -26.71
CA PHE A 78 -1.17 -11.43 -26.25
C PHE A 78 -2.00 -12.67 -25.86
N VAL A 79 -3.12 -12.47 -25.16
CA VAL A 79 -4.02 -13.58 -24.77
C VAL A 79 -4.62 -14.27 -26.00
N SER A 80 -5.15 -13.52 -26.96
CA SER A 80 -5.74 -14.08 -28.19
C SER A 80 -4.70 -14.73 -29.10
N PHE A 81 -3.51 -14.14 -29.21
CA PHE A 81 -2.39 -14.69 -29.99
C PHE A 81 -1.82 -15.98 -29.40
N GLY A 82 -2.03 -16.29 -28.11
CA GLY A 82 -1.54 -17.52 -27.48
C GLY A 82 -1.97 -18.79 -28.23
N ALA A 83 -3.25 -18.89 -28.59
CA ALA A 83 -3.78 -20.01 -29.36
C ALA A 83 -3.19 -20.06 -30.79
N LYS A 84 -3.02 -18.90 -31.42
CA LYS A 84 -2.48 -18.84 -32.79
C LYS A 84 -1.00 -19.19 -32.85
N SER A 85 -0.19 -18.73 -31.90
CA SER A 85 1.22 -19.10 -31.78
C SER A 85 1.42 -20.62 -31.63
N ALA A 86 0.51 -21.30 -30.93
CA ALA A 86 0.52 -22.76 -30.85
C ALA A 86 0.23 -23.41 -32.21
N THR A 87 -0.80 -22.93 -32.94
CA THR A 87 -1.07 -23.42 -34.31
C THR A 87 0.09 -23.13 -35.27
N HIS A 88 0.76 -21.99 -35.13
CA HIS A 88 1.91 -21.60 -35.94
C HIS A 88 3.06 -22.58 -35.81
N THR A 89 3.33 -22.99 -34.57
CA THR A 89 4.36 -23.99 -34.23
C THR A 89 3.99 -25.36 -34.79
N LEU A 90 2.72 -25.76 -34.65
CA LEU A 90 2.21 -27.02 -35.19
C LEU A 90 2.27 -27.08 -36.73
N ASN A 91 2.02 -25.97 -37.43
CA ASN A 91 2.13 -25.91 -38.89
C ASN A 91 3.53 -26.29 -39.36
N GLY A 92 4.57 -25.79 -38.68
CA GLY A 92 5.96 -26.12 -38.99
C GLY A 92 6.31 -27.59 -38.70
N ILE A 93 5.79 -28.16 -37.60
CA ILE A 93 6.01 -29.57 -37.24
C ILE A 93 5.30 -30.53 -38.21
N LEU A 94 4.15 -30.11 -38.76
CA LEU A 94 3.33 -30.90 -39.68
C LEU A 94 3.64 -30.62 -41.16
N GLY A 95 4.49 -29.63 -41.45
CA GLY A 95 4.84 -29.26 -42.82
C GLY A 95 3.68 -28.69 -43.63
N LEU A 96 2.73 -28.05 -42.96
CA LEU A 96 1.55 -27.48 -43.60
C LEU A 96 1.89 -26.15 -44.27
N GLU A 97 1.47 -25.98 -45.53
CA GLU A 97 1.63 -24.72 -46.26
C GLU A 97 0.64 -23.64 -45.80
N HIS A 98 -0.49 -24.05 -45.23
CA HIS A 98 -1.53 -23.15 -44.74
C HIS A 98 -1.73 -23.29 -43.23
N PRO A 99 -2.07 -22.20 -42.52
CA PRO A 99 -2.34 -22.25 -41.10
C PRO A 99 -3.54 -23.13 -40.76
N ILE A 100 -3.46 -23.88 -39.67
CA ILE A 100 -4.65 -24.52 -39.08
C ILE A 100 -5.70 -23.42 -38.77
N PRO A 101 -6.91 -23.49 -39.37
CA PRO A 101 -7.95 -22.50 -39.13
C PRO A 101 -8.54 -22.68 -37.72
N LEU A 102 -8.73 -21.57 -37.01
CA LEU A 102 -9.37 -21.49 -35.70
C LEU A 102 -10.83 -20.99 -35.79
N GLY A 103 -11.34 -20.79 -37.01
CA GLY A 103 -12.72 -20.39 -37.24
C GLY A 103 -12.97 -18.92 -36.87
N PRO A 104 -14.05 -18.58 -36.15
CA PRO A 104 -14.37 -17.19 -35.78
C PRO A 104 -13.26 -16.48 -34.99
N LEU A 105 -12.40 -17.25 -34.32
CA LEU A 105 -11.25 -16.71 -33.58
C LEU A 105 -10.22 -16.08 -34.53
N ASP A 106 -10.05 -16.58 -35.77
CA ASP A 106 -9.12 -15.96 -36.71
C ASP A 106 -9.52 -14.51 -37.03
N LEU A 107 -10.82 -14.24 -37.24
CA LEU A 107 -11.31 -12.88 -37.46
C LEU A 107 -11.02 -11.96 -36.27
N LEU A 108 -11.17 -12.48 -35.05
CA LEU A 108 -10.86 -11.73 -33.84
C LEU A 108 -9.36 -11.39 -33.78
N ILE A 109 -8.49 -12.36 -34.08
CA ILE A 109 -7.03 -12.19 -34.07
C ILE A 109 -6.59 -11.26 -35.20
N ASP A 110 -7.22 -11.32 -36.37
CA ASP A 110 -6.98 -10.39 -37.48
C ASP A 110 -7.24 -8.94 -37.02
N VAL A 111 -8.37 -8.69 -36.33
CA VAL A 111 -8.69 -7.38 -35.75
C VAL A 111 -7.66 -6.98 -34.68
N PHE A 112 -7.34 -7.88 -33.74
CA PHE A 112 -6.35 -7.59 -32.70
C PHE A 112 -4.96 -7.34 -33.28
N SER A 113 -4.56 -7.99 -34.36
CA SER A 113 -3.25 -7.79 -35.00
C SER A 113 -3.04 -6.33 -35.42
N VAL A 114 -4.07 -5.73 -36.02
CA VAL A 114 -4.05 -4.33 -36.47
C VAL A 114 -4.11 -3.38 -35.27
N LEU A 115 -4.96 -3.68 -34.28
CA LEU A 115 -5.08 -2.86 -33.07
C LEU A 115 -3.81 -2.87 -32.22
N VAL A 116 -3.16 -4.02 -32.07
CA VAL A 116 -1.89 -4.18 -31.36
C VAL A 116 -0.78 -3.46 -32.11
N LEU A 117 -0.68 -3.63 -33.43
CA LEU A 117 0.31 -2.92 -34.24
C LEU A 117 0.16 -1.40 -34.11
N SER A 118 -1.08 -0.90 -34.23
CA SER A 118 -1.39 0.51 -34.03
C SER A 118 -1.03 1.00 -32.63
N SER A 119 -1.31 0.20 -31.60
CA SER A 119 -0.97 0.51 -30.20
C SER A 119 0.54 0.54 -29.98
N VAL A 120 1.29 -0.41 -30.54
CA VAL A 120 2.75 -0.47 -30.45
C VAL A 120 3.38 0.78 -31.11
N ILE A 121 2.88 1.19 -32.28
CA ILE A 121 3.33 2.41 -32.96
C ILE A 121 3.02 3.63 -32.09
N ALA A 122 1.81 3.75 -31.55
CA ALA A 122 1.43 4.86 -30.68
C ALA A 122 2.28 4.93 -29.41
N LEU A 123 2.54 3.78 -28.77
CA LEU A 123 3.41 3.67 -27.59
C LEU A 123 4.86 4.01 -27.91
N ALA A 124 5.37 3.60 -29.09
CA ALA A 124 6.70 3.97 -29.56
C ALA A 124 6.80 5.49 -29.78
N ILE A 125 5.86 6.10 -30.50
CA ILE A 125 5.81 7.55 -30.72
C ILE A 125 5.80 8.27 -29.37
N ARG A 126 4.86 7.92 -28.48
CA ARG A 126 4.77 8.52 -27.14
C ARG A 126 6.08 8.42 -26.36
N ARG A 127 6.76 7.28 -26.44
CA ARG A 127 8.01 7.03 -25.69
C ARG A 127 9.19 7.82 -26.22
N TYR A 128 9.40 7.85 -27.54
CA TYR A 128 10.57 8.49 -28.15
C TYR A 128 10.38 9.98 -28.42
N THR A 129 9.15 10.49 -28.36
CA THR A 129 8.84 11.92 -28.57
C THR A 129 8.39 12.59 -27.27
N VAL A 130 7.22 12.25 -26.73
CA VAL A 130 6.56 12.96 -25.62
C VAL A 130 7.25 12.72 -24.27
N MET A 131 7.61 11.48 -23.96
CA MET A 131 8.09 11.07 -22.63
C MET A 131 9.60 10.78 -22.58
N ARG A 132 10.36 11.29 -23.56
CA ARG A 132 11.79 10.95 -23.77
C ARG A 132 12.64 11.14 -22.51
N ASN A 133 12.35 12.17 -21.72
CA ASN A 133 13.14 12.54 -20.54
C ASN A 133 12.62 11.92 -19.23
N GLN A 134 11.49 11.22 -19.27
CA GLN A 134 10.83 10.68 -18.06
C GLN A 134 10.92 9.15 -17.97
N LEU A 135 11.28 8.46 -19.05
CA LEU A 135 11.29 7.00 -19.13
C LEU A 135 12.72 6.45 -19.20
N THR A 136 13.01 5.44 -18.39
CA THR A 136 14.27 4.69 -18.38
C THR A 136 14.29 3.58 -19.44
N HIS A 137 15.48 3.02 -19.71
CA HIS A 137 15.69 1.86 -20.60
C HIS A 137 15.10 2.04 -22.02
N MET A 138 15.57 3.05 -22.75
CA MET A 138 15.08 3.40 -24.10
C MET A 138 15.40 2.32 -25.14
N LEU A 139 16.56 1.66 -25.05
CA LEU A 139 16.97 0.64 -26.03
C LEU A 139 16.18 -0.66 -25.87
N GLU A 140 16.19 -1.25 -24.67
CA GLU A 140 15.50 -2.53 -24.39
C GLU A 140 14.02 -2.48 -24.77
N SER A 141 13.35 -1.38 -24.46
CA SER A 141 11.94 -1.24 -24.79
C SER A 141 11.70 -1.00 -26.28
N GLY A 142 12.64 -0.40 -26.99
CA GLY A 142 12.60 -0.30 -28.45
C GLY A 142 12.73 -1.67 -29.10
N ILE A 143 13.63 -2.51 -28.59
CA ILE A 143 13.79 -3.90 -29.04
C ILE A 143 12.48 -4.67 -28.83
N VAL A 144 11.88 -4.59 -27.64
CA VAL A 144 10.61 -5.27 -27.36
C VAL A 144 9.48 -4.79 -28.26
N LEU A 145 9.32 -3.46 -28.44
CA LEU A 145 8.30 -2.91 -29.33
C LEU A 145 8.53 -3.34 -30.79
N ALA A 146 9.78 -3.37 -31.26
CA ALA A 146 10.13 -3.84 -32.59
C ALA A 146 9.84 -5.34 -32.78
N LEU A 147 10.13 -6.18 -31.78
CA LEU A 147 9.81 -7.61 -31.83
C LEU A 147 8.30 -7.84 -31.86
N ILE A 148 7.51 -7.14 -31.03
CA ILE A 148 6.05 -7.24 -31.05
C ILE A 148 5.51 -6.75 -32.40
N GLY A 149 5.98 -5.60 -32.89
CA GLY A 149 5.60 -5.08 -34.20
C GLY A 149 5.93 -6.06 -35.32
N THR A 150 7.09 -6.72 -35.26
CA THR A 150 7.49 -7.75 -36.23
C THR A 150 6.58 -8.98 -36.15
N LEU A 151 6.20 -9.45 -34.96
CA LEU A 151 5.21 -10.53 -34.81
C LEU A 151 3.86 -10.17 -35.44
N MET A 152 3.40 -8.93 -35.29
CA MET A 152 2.13 -8.48 -35.91
C MET A 152 2.26 -8.39 -37.43
N LEU A 153 3.35 -7.82 -37.95
CA LEU A 153 3.58 -7.70 -39.39
C LEU A 153 3.71 -9.06 -40.08
N THR A 154 4.47 -9.98 -39.48
CA THR A 154 4.64 -11.34 -40.00
C THR A 154 3.31 -12.11 -40.00
N TYR A 155 2.46 -11.92 -38.99
CA TYR A 155 1.11 -12.48 -38.98
C TYR A 155 0.20 -11.88 -40.07
N ILE A 156 0.16 -10.55 -40.20
CA ILE A 156 -0.65 -9.85 -41.22
C ILE A 156 -0.19 -10.24 -42.63
N ALA A 157 1.12 -10.49 -42.83
CA ALA A 157 1.66 -10.95 -44.10
C ALA A 157 1.22 -12.38 -44.49
N GLU A 158 0.90 -13.23 -43.51
CA GLU A 158 0.33 -14.56 -43.74
C GLU A 158 -1.16 -14.50 -44.04
N ARG A 159 -1.87 -13.52 -43.48
CA ARG A 159 -3.33 -13.36 -43.64
C ARG A 159 -3.75 -11.91 -43.99
N PRO A 160 -3.37 -11.39 -45.16
CA PRO A 160 -3.72 -10.02 -45.53
C PRO A 160 -5.24 -9.87 -45.63
N TRP A 161 -5.77 -8.83 -44.98
CA TRP A 161 -7.21 -8.58 -44.83
C TRP A 161 -8.01 -9.73 -44.17
N GLY A 162 -7.34 -10.60 -43.41
CA GLY A 162 -7.95 -11.76 -42.76
C GLY A 162 -8.26 -12.93 -43.70
N LEU A 163 -7.71 -12.88 -44.92
CA LEU A 163 -7.83 -13.93 -45.92
C LEU A 163 -6.51 -14.69 -46.01
N ASP A 164 -6.56 -16.01 -46.24
CA ASP A 164 -5.37 -16.86 -46.47
C ASP A 164 -4.76 -16.62 -47.87
N LEU A 165 -4.55 -15.36 -48.23
CA LEU A 165 -3.95 -14.86 -49.47
C LEU A 165 -2.50 -14.41 -49.27
N GLY A 166 -1.88 -14.80 -48.15
CA GLY A 166 -0.56 -14.34 -47.74
C GLY A 166 0.59 -14.89 -48.56
N LEU A 167 1.79 -14.76 -48.00
CA LEU A 167 3.03 -15.21 -48.63
C LEU A 167 2.98 -16.71 -48.99
N VAL A 168 3.56 -17.07 -50.14
CA VAL A 168 3.71 -18.47 -50.60
C VAL A 168 5.17 -18.79 -50.92
N GLY A 169 5.51 -20.08 -50.95
CA GLY A 169 6.84 -20.56 -51.33
C GLY A 169 7.96 -20.09 -50.39
N PRO A 170 9.15 -19.70 -50.91
CA PRO A 170 10.28 -19.33 -50.07
C PRO A 170 10.01 -18.16 -49.12
N ALA A 171 9.18 -17.19 -49.53
CA ALA A 171 8.85 -16.03 -48.72
C ALA A 171 8.01 -16.41 -47.49
N ALA A 172 7.05 -17.33 -47.66
CA ALA A 172 6.24 -17.87 -46.55
C ALA A 172 7.13 -18.57 -45.53
N LYS A 173 8.08 -19.38 -46.01
CA LYS A 173 9.03 -20.10 -45.16
C LYS A 173 9.93 -19.15 -44.36
N VAL A 174 10.45 -18.10 -44.99
CA VAL A 174 11.25 -17.08 -44.29
C VAL A 174 10.41 -16.36 -43.23
N ASN A 175 9.18 -15.96 -43.58
CA ASN A 175 8.26 -15.30 -42.63
C ASN A 175 7.96 -16.19 -41.41
N TRP A 176 7.65 -17.47 -41.67
CA TRP A 176 7.37 -18.45 -40.64
C TRP A 176 8.56 -18.61 -39.67
N TRP A 177 9.79 -18.75 -40.21
CA TRP A 177 11.01 -18.87 -39.41
C TRP A 177 11.31 -17.61 -38.61
N VAL A 178 11.14 -16.42 -39.19
CA VAL A 178 11.29 -15.14 -38.47
C VAL A 178 10.31 -15.08 -37.31
N HIS A 179 9.03 -15.36 -37.55
CA HIS A 179 7.99 -15.36 -36.52
C HIS A 179 8.30 -16.39 -35.42
N TYR A 180 8.61 -17.63 -35.80
CA TYR A 180 8.90 -18.72 -34.86
C TYR A 180 10.14 -18.45 -34.00
N LEU A 181 11.23 -17.96 -34.58
CA LEU A 181 12.44 -17.62 -33.81
C LEU A 181 12.18 -16.50 -32.82
N ILE A 182 11.37 -15.50 -33.19
CA ILE A 182 10.95 -14.47 -32.23
C ILE A 182 10.14 -15.12 -31.11
N LEU A 183 9.17 -16.00 -31.39
CA LEU A 183 8.41 -16.71 -30.35
C LEU A 183 9.30 -17.52 -29.40
N CYS A 184 10.37 -18.15 -29.90
CA CYS A 184 11.30 -18.94 -29.08
C CYS A 184 12.15 -18.09 -28.13
N PHE A 185 12.68 -16.96 -28.60
CA PHE A 185 13.69 -16.18 -27.84
C PHE A 185 13.15 -14.92 -27.17
N PHE A 186 12.00 -14.41 -27.61
CA PHE A 186 11.34 -13.24 -27.00
C PHE A 186 11.00 -13.43 -25.52
N PRO A 187 10.52 -14.59 -25.03
CA PRO A 187 10.27 -14.80 -23.61
C PRO A 187 11.52 -14.60 -22.73
N SER A 188 12.70 -15.01 -23.20
CA SER A 188 13.96 -14.84 -22.46
C SER A 188 14.31 -13.36 -22.27
N LEU A 189 14.05 -12.53 -23.28
CA LEU A 189 14.21 -11.08 -23.17
C LEU A 189 13.20 -10.47 -22.18
N ILE A 190 11.96 -10.99 -22.17
CA ILE A 190 10.93 -10.60 -21.19
C ILE A 190 11.40 -10.93 -19.76
N ALA A 191 11.93 -12.14 -19.54
CA ALA A 191 12.40 -12.59 -18.22
C ALA A 191 13.56 -11.74 -17.68
N TYR A 192 14.47 -11.30 -18.55
CA TYR A 192 15.57 -10.42 -18.18
C TYR A 192 15.09 -9.01 -17.86
N GLY A 193 14.20 -8.45 -18.70
CA GLY A 193 13.80 -7.06 -18.62
C GLY A 193 12.68 -6.76 -17.61
N LYS A 194 12.20 -5.52 -17.67
CA LYS A 194 11.01 -5.04 -16.93
C LYS A 194 9.68 -5.57 -17.43
N HIS A 195 9.68 -6.32 -18.54
CA HIS A 195 8.46 -6.91 -19.12
C HIS A 195 8.02 -8.19 -18.41
N LEU A 196 8.83 -8.72 -17.47
CA LEU A 196 8.44 -9.87 -16.65
C LEU A 196 7.12 -9.64 -15.88
N HIS A 197 6.71 -8.38 -15.69
CA HIS A 197 5.40 -8.03 -15.15
C HIS A 197 4.22 -8.64 -15.92
N LEU A 198 4.38 -9.01 -17.20
CA LEU A 198 3.35 -9.72 -17.96
C LEU A 198 2.93 -11.03 -17.27
N ILE A 199 3.87 -11.65 -16.54
CA ILE A 199 3.66 -12.89 -15.79
C ILE A 199 3.52 -12.57 -14.30
N MET A 200 4.48 -11.82 -13.74
CA MET A 200 4.56 -11.62 -12.29
C MET A 200 3.59 -10.55 -11.78
N GLY A 201 3.16 -9.60 -12.62
CA GLY A 201 2.20 -8.56 -12.25
C GLY A 201 0.83 -9.14 -11.87
N PRO A 202 0.19 -9.97 -12.72
CA PRO A 202 -1.03 -10.69 -12.37
C PRO A 202 -0.91 -11.51 -11.09
N VAL A 203 0.20 -12.25 -10.94
CA VAL A 203 0.45 -13.05 -9.74
C VAL A 203 0.57 -12.15 -8.51
N ASN A 204 1.27 -11.02 -8.60
CA ASN A 204 1.45 -10.12 -7.46
C ASN A 204 0.15 -9.43 -7.05
N VAL A 205 -0.70 -9.04 -8.01
CA VAL A 205 -2.04 -8.50 -7.73
C VAL A 205 -2.89 -9.53 -6.99
N VAL A 206 -2.86 -10.80 -7.41
CA VAL A 206 -3.56 -11.88 -6.70
C VAL A 206 -2.98 -12.07 -5.30
N LEU A 207 -1.67 -12.19 -5.16
CA LEU A 207 -1.00 -12.36 -3.87
C LEU A 207 -1.35 -11.23 -2.90
N ARG A 208 -1.29 -9.97 -3.33
CA ARG A 208 -1.66 -8.81 -2.51
C ARG A 208 -3.06 -8.95 -1.92
N ASN A 209 -4.05 -9.35 -2.73
CA ASN A 209 -5.44 -9.41 -2.29
C ASN A 209 -5.76 -10.63 -1.41
N ILE A 210 -4.99 -11.72 -1.52
CA ILE A 210 -5.24 -12.94 -0.73
C ILE A 210 -4.37 -13.07 0.52
N THR A 211 -3.19 -12.44 0.53
CA THR A 211 -2.26 -12.50 1.66
C THR A 211 -2.38 -11.33 2.63
N GLU A 212 -3.24 -10.35 2.33
CA GLU A 212 -3.42 -9.17 3.18
C GLU A 212 -4.89 -8.83 3.42
N LEU A 213 -5.12 -8.30 4.61
CA LEU A 213 -6.29 -7.49 4.92
C LEU A 213 -5.93 -6.01 4.68
N PRO A 214 -6.90 -5.11 4.42
CA PRO A 214 -6.63 -3.70 4.12
C PRO A 214 -5.82 -2.94 5.18
N SER A 215 -5.82 -3.41 6.43
CA SER A 215 -5.13 -2.78 7.56
C SER A 215 -3.60 -2.92 7.50
N ASP A 216 -2.91 -1.96 8.11
CA ASP A 216 -1.44 -1.82 8.11
C ASP A 216 -0.77 -2.87 8.99
N ARG A 217 -0.87 -4.14 8.59
CA ARG A 217 -0.12 -5.20 9.25
C ARG A 217 1.36 -4.99 8.99
N PHE A 218 2.11 -4.72 10.04
CA PHE A 218 3.53 -5.01 10.09
C PHE A 218 3.79 -6.40 9.50
N VAL A 219 4.82 -6.52 8.67
CA VAL A 219 5.16 -7.82 8.10
C VAL A 219 5.75 -8.64 9.22
N ALA A 220 5.01 -9.63 9.68
CA ALA A 220 5.50 -10.69 10.55
C ALA A 220 6.62 -11.46 9.83
N GLY A 221 7.81 -10.88 9.92
CA GLY A 221 9.10 -11.42 9.55
C GLY A 221 10.20 -10.86 10.46
N GLY A 222 9.87 -9.83 11.27
CA GLY A 222 10.77 -9.19 12.24
C GLY A 222 10.19 -9.01 13.64
N ASP A 223 9.07 -9.65 13.99
CA ASP A 223 8.70 -9.76 15.40
C ASP A 223 9.71 -10.69 16.05
N LEU A 224 10.40 -10.25 17.11
CA LEU A 224 11.21 -11.14 17.95
C LEU A 224 10.25 -12.20 18.51
N ASP A 225 10.57 -13.47 18.29
CA ASP A 225 9.79 -14.57 18.85
C ASP A 225 10.21 -14.76 20.31
N MET A 226 9.65 -13.91 21.18
CA MET A 226 9.85 -13.98 22.64
C MET A 226 8.78 -14.89 23.27
N GLY A 227 8.52 -16.04 22.64
CA GLY A 227 7.42 -16.94 23.01
C GLY A 227 7.60 -17.70 24.34
N ASP A 228 8.77 -17.61 24.97
CA ASP A 228 9.08 -18.30 26.23
C ASP A 228 9.19 -17.31 27.40
N GLU A 229 8.46 -17.59 28.49
CA GLU A 229 8.55 -16.87 29.77
C GLU A 229 9.98 -16.88 30.38
N ASP A 230 10.84 -17.78 29.90
CA ASP A 230 12.23 -17.97 30.33
C ASP A 230 13.28 -17.43 29.31
N ALA A 231 12.88 -16.62 28.32
CA ALA A 231 13.79 -16.10 27.30
C ALA A 231 14.98 -15.33 27.93
N THR A 232 16.21 -15.76 27.60
CA THR A 232 17.44 -15.14 28.12
C THR A 232 17.90 -13.96 27.27
N GLU A 233 18.83 -13.15 27.78
CA GLU A 233 19.53 -12.09 27.01
C GLU A 233 20.19 -12.67 25.73
N GLU A 234 20.70 -13.92 25.80
CA GLU A 234 21.28 -14.61 24.65
C GLU A 234 20.22 -15.01 23.60
N ASP A 235 18.99 -15.33 24.02
CA ASP A 235 17.89 -15.63 23.11
C ASP A 235 17.37 -14.36 22.44
N PHE A 236 17.33 -13.26 23.18
CA PHE A 236 17.04 -11.94 22.63
C PHE A 236 18.08 -11.50 21.59
N GLU A 237 19.38 -11.65 21.87
CA GLU A 237 20.44 -11.35 20.91
C GLU A 237 20.35 -12.22 19.64
N LYS A 238 20.01 -13.51 19.78
CA LYS A 238 19.79 -14.41 18.63
C LYS A 238 18.60 -13.99 17.79
N GLU A 239 17.49 -13.63 18.43
CA GLU A 239 16.29 -13.15 17.74
C GLU A 239 16.55 -11.78 17.09
N LEU A 240 17.27 -10.87 17.74
CA LEU A 240 17.64 -9.58 17.15
C LEU A 240 18.54 -9.76 15.92
N ALA A 241 19.52 -10.67 16.00
CA ALA A 241 20.35 -11.05 14.86
C ALA A 241 19.54 -11.68 13.72
N ARG A 242 18.42 -12.37 14.02
CA ARG A 242 17.47 -12.87 13.01
C ARG A 242 16.70 -11.73 12.32
N VAL A 243 16.41 -10.64 13.03
CA VAL A 243 15.68 -9.47 12.50
C VAL A 243 16.57 -8.52 11.69
N GLY A 244 17.89 -8.54 11.90
CA GLY A 244 18.86 -7.78 11.11
C GLY A 244 18.93 -8.14 9.61
N MET A 245 19.96 -7.65 8.92
CA MET A 245 20.22 -7.93 7.51
C MET A 245 21.71 -8.20 7.20
N PRO A 246 22.34 -9.19 7.88
CA PRO A 246 23.75 -9.51 7.67
C PRO A 246 24.08 -9.95 6.23
N ASN A 247 23.12 -10.50 5.49
CA ASN A 247 23.24 -10.88 4.08
C ASN A 247 22.65 -9.83 3.12
N GLY A 248 22.37 -8.62 3.59
CA GLY A 248 21.78 -7.54 2.81
C GLY A 248 20.38 -7.88 2.29
N VAL A 249 20.18 -7.73 0.98
CA VAL A 249 18.86 -7.92 0.34
C VAL A 249 18.30 -9.34 0.54
N LEU A 250 19.14 -10.36 0.71
CA LEU A 250 18.69 -11.75 0.84
C LEU A 250 17.86 -12.02 2.11
N ASP A 251 18.00 -11.20 3.15
CA ASP A 251 17.28 -11.42 4.40
C ASP A 251 15.83 -10.97 4.35
N PHE A 252 15.47 -10.11 3.38
CA PHE A 252 14.12 -9.55 3.21
C PHE A 252 13.04 -10.59 2.94
N THR A 253 11.79 -10.26 3.26
CA THR A 253 10.62 -11.14 3.12
C THR A 253 10.32 -11.46 1.65
N PHE A 254 9.62 -12.58 1.43
CA PHE A 254 9.14 -13.00 0.11
C PHE A 254 8.44 -11.85 -0.63
N HIS A 255 7.58 -11.10 0.06
CA HIS A 255 6.80 -10.05 -0.57
C HIS A 255 7.64 -8.86 -1.03
N THR A 256 8.61 -8.41 -0.21
CA THR A 256 9.54 -7.33 -0.60
C THR A 256 10.38 -7.73 -1.81
N LEU A 257 10.88 -8.97 -1.84
CA LEU A 257 11.65 -9.46 -2.97
C LEU A 257 10.79 -9.69 -4.22
N PHE A 258 9.58 -10.24 -4.07
CA PHE A 258 8.69 -10.56 -5.18
C PHE A 258 8.18 -9.31 -5.92
N ASP A 259 7.95 -8.20 -5.20
CA ASP A 259 7.58 -6.92 -5.80
C ASP A 259 8.58 -6.43 -6.85
N THR A 260 9.87 -6.74 -6.70
CA THR A 260 10.91 -6.40 -7.67
C THR A 260 10.71 -7.13 -9.01
N THR A 261 10.10 -8.30 -9.00
CA THR A 261 9.84 -9.12 -10.20
C THR A 261 8.62 -8.61 -10.97
N ALA A 262 7.64 -8.04 -10.27
CA ALA A 262 6.42 -7.47 -10.83
C ALA A 262 6.57 -6.00 -11.28
N CYS A 263 7.55 -5.27 -10.73
CA CYS A 263 7.74 -3.84 -10.99
C CYS A 263 7.92 -3.51 -12.49
N ILE A 264 7.13 -2.53 -12.98
CA ILE A 264 7.18 -2.03 -14.36
C ILE A 264 7.99 -0.74 -14.53
N GLU A 265 8.56 -0.23 -13.43
CA GLU A 265 9.32 1.01 -13.37
C GLU A 265 8.57 2.28 -13.84
N CYS A 266 7.24 2.28 -13.82
CA CYS A 266 6.43 3.35 -14.40
C CYS A 266 6.49 4.70 -13.66
N GLY A 267 6.99 4.73 -12.42
CA GLY A 267 7.12 5.94 -11.61
C GLY A 267 5.83 6.44 -10.94
N ARG A 268 4.67 5.78 -11.13
CA ARG A 268 3.40 6.22 -10.53
C ARG A 268 3.49 6.37 -9.00
N CYS A 269 4.19 5.48 -8.33
CA CYS A 269 4.41 5.55 -6.88
C CYS A 269 5.30 6.72 -6.46
N ASN A 270 6.22 7.18 -7.33
CA ASN A 270 7.00 8.40 -7.08
C ASN A 270 6.12 9.64 -7.28
N ASP A 271 5.30 9.66 -8.33
CA ASP A 271 4.37 10.77 -8.61
C ASP A 271 3.33 10.95 -7.49
N ALA A 272 2.89 9.86 -6.86
CA ALA A 272 1.92 9.87 -5.76
C ALA A 272 2.54 10.11 -4.38
N CYS A 273 3.87 10.08 -4.25
CA CYS A 273 4.56 10.20 -2.97
C CYS A 273 4.46 11.65 -2.45
N PRO A 274 3.88 11.90 -1.26
CA PRO A 274 3.83 13.25 -0.71
C PRO A 274 5.21 13.78 -0.31
N SER A 275 6.16 12.89 -0.02
CA SER A 275 7.54 13.24 0.37
C SER A 275 8.50 13.31 -0.82
N ALA A 276 8.00 13.36 -2.06
CA ALA A 276 8.82 13.39 -3.26
C ALA A 276 9.79 14.59 -3.31
N GLU A 277 9.39 15.75 -2.78
CA GLU A 277 10.22 16.96 -2.73
C GLU A 277 11.44 16.81 -1.79
N ALA A 278 11.31 16.00 -0.73
CA ALA A 278 12.45 15.62 0.11
C ALA A 278 13.36 14.54 -0.53
N GLY A 279 13.08 14.13 -1.76
CA GLY A 279 13.86 13.14 -2.49
C GLY A 279 13.38 11.70 -2.33
N LEU A 280 12.36 11.43 -1.51
CA LEU A 280 11.83 10.07 -1.36
C LEU A 280 11.16 9.59 -2.66
N LYS A 281 11.74 8.56 -3.26
CA LYS A 281 11.23 7.89 -4.46
C LYS A 281 10.89 6.44 -4.12
N PRO A 282 9.63 6.11 -3.78
CA PRO A 282 9.25 4.75 -3.38
C PRO A 282 9.62 3.66 -4.39
N ARG A 283 9.60 3.95 -5.70
CA ARG A 283 10.08 3.01 -6.73
C ARG A 283 11.55 2.67 -6.51
N ASP A 284 12.37 3.68 -6.28
CA ASP A 284 13.81 3.54 -6.30
C ASP A 284 14.28 2.99 -4.94
N HIS A 285 13.83 3.60 -3.84
CA HIS A 285 14.26 3.27 -2.48
C HIS A 285 13.58 2.03 -1.88
N PHE A 286 12.34 1.70 -2.27
CA PHE A 286 11.57 0.61 -1.64
C PHE A 286 11.22 -0.55 -2.57
N VAL A 287 11.63 -0.49 -3.85
CA VAL A 287 11.40 -1.60 -4.79
C VAL A 287 12.68 -1.94 -5.55
N LEU A 288 13.28 -0.97 -6.24
CA LEU A 288 14.45 -1.23 -7.06
C LEU A 288 15.72 -1.42 -6.25
N ALA A 289 15.82 -0.84 -5.05
CA ALA A 289 16.90 -1.10 -4.09
C ALA A 289 17.05 -2.61 -3.76
N PHE A 290 15.95 -3.37 -3.76
CA PHE A 290 15.94 -4.80 -3.46
C PHE A 290 16.10 -5.70 -4.70
N ARG A 291 16.32 -5.13 -5.89
CA ARG A 291 16.30 -5.89 -7.15
C ARG A 291 17.50 -6.81 -7.30
N GLN A 292 18.65 -6.41 -6.78
CA GLN A 292 19.89 -7.17 -6.90
C GLN A 292 20.10 -7.98 -5.63
N ALA A 293 20.06 -9.30 -5.76
CA ALA A 293 20.25 -10.21 -4.63
C ALA A 293 21.67 -10.13 -4.01
N SER A 294 22.64 -9.57 -4.73
CA SER A 294 24.00 -9.35 -4.24
C SER A 294 24.18 -8.05 -3.47
N THR A 295 23.15 -7.20 -3.38
CA THR A 295 23.25 -5.90 -2.73
C THR A 295 23.49 -6.06 -1.24
N THR A 296 24.61 -5.50 -0.77
CA THR A 296 25.03 -5.58 0.63
C THR A 296 24.26 -4.57 1.50
N LYS A 297 24.44 -4.67 2.82
CA LYS A 297 23.92 -3.69 3.78
C LYS A 297 24.39 -2.27 3.46
N GLU A 298 25.68 -2.09 3.18
CA GLU A 298 26.30 -0.79 2.92
C GLU A 298 25.76 -0.17 1.63
N GLU A 299 25.65 -0.97 0.57
CA GLU A 299 25.05 -0.51 -0.68
C GLU A 299 23.57 -0.15 -0.48
N LEU A 300 22.84 -0.87 0.38
CA LEU A 300 21.45 -0.56 0.68
C LEU A 300 21.30 0.76 1.46
N LEU A 301 22.22 1.07 2.38
CA LEU A 301 22.28 2.36 3.07
C LEU A 301 22.52 3.53 2.09
N GLU A 302 23.28 3.31 1.02
CA GLU A 302 23.46 4.32 -0.04
C GLU A 302 22.22 4.45 -0.93
N LEU A 303 21.59 3.33 -1.28
CA LEU A 303 20.40 3.30 -2.15
C LEU A 303 19.13 3.79 -1.44
N ALA A 304 19.03 3.62 -0.13
CA ALA A 304 17.90 4.04 0.69
C ALA A 304 18.39 4.65 2.03
N PRO A 305 18.94 5.89 2.00
CA PRO A 305 19.50 6.52 3.19
C PRO A 305 18.47 6.68 4.32
N PRO A 306 18.81 6.39 5.59
CA PRO A 306 17.90 6.46 6.74
C PRO A 306 17.12 7.77 6.85
N ASP A 307 17.76 8.91 6.61
CA ASP A 307 17.12 10.24 6.65
C ASP A 307 15.99 10.38 5.60
N ILE A 308 16.19 9.80 4.41
CA ILE A 308 15.20 9.82 3.33
C ILE A 308 14.11 8.80 3.62
N VAL A 309 14.49 7.59 4.07
CA VAL A 309 13.56 6.52 4.46
C VAL A 309 12.61 7.01 5.55
N ALA A 310 13.11 7.76 6.54
CA ALA A 310 12.32 8.34 7.64
C ALA A 310 11.23 9.32 7.18
N THR A 311 11.38 9.95 6.01
CA THR A 311 10.34 10.85 5.45
C THR A 311 9.10 10.12 4.95
N CYS A 312 9.13 8.79 4.82
CA CYS A 312 7.96 8.00 4.46
C CYS A 312 6.91 8.07 5.59
N THR A 313 5.70 8.49 5.25
CA THR A 313 4.63 8.68 6.23
C THR A 313 3.72 7.45 6.39
N GLN A 314 4.04 6.34 5.74
CA GLN A 314 3.21 5.13 5.70
C GLN A 314 1.75 5.38 5.25
N CYS A 315 1.53 6.40 4.40
CA CYS A 315 0.20 6.75 3.91
C CYS A 315 -0.32 5.88 2.76
N ARG A 316 0.51 4.99 2.19
CA ARG A 316 0.12 4.01 1.13
C ARG A 316 -0.45 4.60 -0.16
N ALA A 317 -0.23 5.89 -0.41
CA ALA A 317 -0.52 6.49 -1.72
C ALA A 317 0.22 5.76 -2.86
N CYS A 318 1.44 5.28 -2.61
CA CYS A 318 2.23 4.50 -3.59
C CYS A 318 1.63 3.11 -3.88
N ASP A 319 1.10 2.43 -2.88
CA ASP A 319 0.49 1.09 -3.00
C ASP A 319 -0.82 1.17 -3.82
N THR A 320 -1.64 2.19 -3.55
CA THR A 320 -2.97 2.35 -4.17
C THR A 320 -2.88 2.67 -5.67
N VAL A 321 -1.84 3.39 -6.10
CA VAL A 321 -1.64 3.74 -7.52
C VAL A 321 -0.89 2.68 -8.32
N CYS A 322 -0.33 1.67 -7.66
CA CYS A 322 0.48 0.64 -8.29
C CYS A 322 -0.39 -0.30 -9.16
N PRO A 323 -0.15 -0.38 -10.48
CA PRO A 323 -0.95 -1.22 -11.37
C PRO A 323 -0.61 -2.71 -11.31
N VAL A 324 0.49 -3.08 -10.65
CA VAL A 324 1.01 -4.46 -10.55
C VAL A 324 1.04 -4.96 -9.12
N GLY A 325 0.33 -4.29 -8.21
CA GLY A 325 0.15 -4.76 -6.85
C GLY A 325 1.34 -4.60 -5.89
N ASN A 326 2.46 -4.01 -6.33
CA ASN A 326 3.59 -3.73 -5.42
C ASN A 326 3.16 -2.84 -4.25
N ARG A 327 3.81 -3.04 -3.09
CA ARG A 327 3.58 -2.36 -1.82
C ARG A 327 4.85 -1.66 -1.30
N PRO A 328 5.30 -0.57 -1.95
CA PRO A 328 6.50 0.14 -1.52
C PRO A 328 6.47 0.58 -0.06
N SER A 329 5.31 0.94 0.51
CA SER A 329 5.25 1.37 1.92
C SER A 329 5.63 0.24 2.88
N LYS A 330 5.20 -0.99 2.57
CA LYS A 330 5.46 -2.21 3.34
C LYS A 330 6.94 -2.58 3.31
N SER A 331 7.55 -2.56 2.12
CA SER A 331 9.00 -2.75 1.99
C SER A 331 9.79 -1.65 2.68
N GLY A 332 9.30 -0.40 2.68
CA GLY A 332 9.89 0.69 3.45
C GLY A 332 9.77 0.49 4.97
N LEU A 333 8.68 -0.10 5.47
CA LEU A 333 8.51 -0.43 6.89
C LEU A 333 9.42 -1.59 7.30
N GLU A 334 9.53 -2.62 6.47
CA GLU A 334 10.48 -3.73 6.70
C GLU A 334 11.92 -3.22 6.71
N LEU A 335 12.28 -2.34 5.78
CA LEU A 335 13.60 -1.70 5.74
C LEU A 335 13.89 -0.92 7.02
N ARG A 336 12.92 -0.16 7.55
CA ARG A 336 13.07 0.51 8.85
C ARG A 336 13.38 -0.50 9.96
N GLY A 337 12.62 -1.60 10.04
CA GLY A 337 12.84 -2.67 11.04
C GLY A 337 14.24 -3.23 11.02
N ARG A 338 14.73 -3.59 9.82
CA ARG A 338 16.07 -4.13 9.64
C ARG A 338 17.15 -3.10 9.94
N LEU A 339 16.96 -1.83 9.53
CA LEU A 339 17.89 -0.77 9.86
C LEU A 339 17.94 -0.47 11.36
N THR A 340 16.81 -0.57 12.07
CA THR A 340 16.78 -0.40 13.52
C THR A 340 17.58 -1.50 14.18
N ALA A 341 17.33 -2.77 13.85
CA ALA A 341 18.08 -3.91 14.40
C ALA A 341 19.60 -3.87 14.10
N GLU A 342 20.00 -3.12 13.08
CA GLU A 342 21.40 -2.89 12.69
C GLU A 342 22.01 -1.63 13.34
N GLY A 343 21.25 -0.89 14.15
CA GLY A 343 21.66 0.35 14.82
C GLY A 343 21.74 1.60 13.93
N GLU A 344 21.24 1.52 12.69
CA GLU A 344 21.34 2.59 11.67
C GLU A 344 20.10 3.49 11.61
N TYR A 345 19.03 3.13 12.33
CA TYR A 345 17.74 3.81 12.35
C TYR A 345 17.17 3.78 13.79
N PRO A 346 16.38 4.76 14.24
CA PRO A 346 15.91 5.98 13.54
C PRO A 346 16.96 7.10 13.46
N PRO A 347 16.77 8.07 12.54
CA PRO A 347 17.58 9.29 12.54
C PRO A 347 17.36 10.08 13.81
N ARG A 348 18.37 10.88 14.19
CA ARG A 348 18.43 11.62 15.46
C ARG A 348 17.15 12.41 15.77
N GLY A 349 16.62 13.15 14.79
CA GLY A 349 15.43 13.98 15.00
C GLY A 349 14.19 13.18 15.40
N LEU A 350 14.04 11.97 14.87
CA LEU A 350 12.93 11.08 15.20
C LEU A 350 13.15 10.37 16.55
N LYS A 351 14.40 10.02 16.88
CA LYS A 351 14.77 9.46 18.19
C LYS A 351 14.48 10.44 19.32
N GLU A 352 15.00 11.67 19.19
CA GLU A 352 14.88 12.72 20.22
C GLU A 352 13.45 13.23 20.36
N GLY A 353 12.71 13.38 19.26
CA GLY A 353 11.39 14.00 19.30
C GLY A 353 10.21 13.06 19.60
N GLY A 354 10.43 11.74 19.69
CA GLY A 354 9.34 10.80 19.94
C GLY A 354 9.69 9.58 20.77
N VAL A 355 10.79 8.89 20.45
CA VAL A 355 11.18 7.65 21.15
C VAL A 355 11.52 7.93 22.61
N ASN A 356 12.47 8.84 22.84
CA ASN A 356 12.92 9.16 24.19
C ASN A 356 11.77 9.67 25.09
N PRO A 357 10.88 10.57 24.62
CA PRO A 357 9.69 10.97 25.38
C PRO A 357 8.81 9.81 25.85
N VAL A 358 8.53 8.84 24.97
CA VAL A 358 7.64 7.71 25.29
C VAL A 358 8.26 6.84 26.37
N THR A 359 9.55 6.53 26.27
CA THR A 359 10.28 5.77 27.30
C THR A 359 10.35 6.53 28.63
N ALA A 360 10.44 7.87 28.60
CA ALA A 360 10.62 8.68 29.81
C ALA A 360 9.32 9.02 30.55
N THR A 361 8.21 9.21 29.81
CA THR A 361 6.96 9.79 30.35
C THR A 361 5.70 9.04 29.93
N GLY A 362 5.84 7.93 29.21
CA GLY A 362 4.70 7.17 28.69
C GLY A 362 4.01 7.82 27.48
N ASN A 363 4.37 9.06 27.11
CA ASN A 363 3.73 9.80 26.02
C ASN A 363 4.71 10.49 25.06
N ILE A 364 4.25 10.75 23.84
CA ILE A 364 5.06 11.31 22.74
C ILE A 364 5.44 12.79 22.90
N PHE A 365 4.95 13.47 23.95
CA PHE A 365 5.13 14.91 24.13
C PHE A 365 6.09 15.27 25.27
N ALA A 366 6.62 14.27 25.98
CA ALA A 366 7.35 14.47 27.23
C ALA A 366 6.54 15.28 28.26
N ALA A 367 5.21 15.16 28.20
CA ALA A 367 4.28 15.84 29.09
C ALA A 367 4.16 15.09 30.41
N ASP A 368 3.83 15.81 31.47
CA ASP A 368 3.55 15.23 32.78
C ASP A 368 2.24 14.41 32.72
N PRO A 369 2.23 13.13 33.14
CA PRO A 369 1.01 12.35 33.28
C PRO A 369 -0.09 13.03 34.12
N ASP A 370 0.28 13.81 35.15
CA ASP A 370 -0.70 14.47 36.03
C ASP A 370 -1.51 15.58 35.33
N ASP A 371 -0.96 16.18 34.25
CA ASP A 371 -1.69 17.16 33.42
C ASP A 371 -2.89 16.51 32.70
N ARG A 372 -2.79 15.21 32.36
CA ARG A 372 -3.93 14.46 31.81
C ARG A 372 -5.05 14.33 32.83
N ASN A 373 -4.72 13.97 34.08
CA ASN A 373 -5.71 13.79 35.14
C ASN A 373 -6.41 15.11 35.47
N THR A 374 -5.64 16.20 35.53
CA THR A 374 -6.19 17.56 35.68
C THR A 374 -7.18 17.88 34.55
N PHE A 375 -6.83 17.60 33.29
CA PHE A 375 -7.72 17.82 32.14
C PHE A 375 -9.02 16.99 32.23
N ILE A 376 -8.92 15.72 32.64
CA ILE A 376 -10.07 14.82 32.81
C ILE A 376 -11.02 15.35 33.89
N GLU A 377 -10.48 15.72 35.06
CA GLU A 377 -11.24 16.25 36.19
C GLU A 377 -11.91 17.60 35.86
N GLU A 378 -11.19 18.54 35.25
CA GLU A 378 -11.72 19.86 34.83
C GLU A 378 -12.90 19.73 33.86
N ASN A 379 -12.92 18.64 33.07
CA ASN A 379 -13.98 18.36 32.12
C ASN A 379 -15.00 17.34 32.64
N ASN A 380 -14.96 16.96 33.93
CA ASN A 380 -15.89 15.98 34.53
C ASN A 380 -16.01 14.70 33.70
N ILE A 381 -14.90 14.20 33.15
CA ILE A 381 -14.87 12.96 32.40
C ILE A 381 -14.69 11.81 33.41
N PRO A 382 -15.59 10.81 33.45
CA PRO A 382 -15.52 9.74 34.44
C PRO A 382 -14.36 8.77 34.13
N PHE A 383 -13.74 8.25 35.19
CA PHE A 383 -12.83 7.11 35.08
C PHE A 383 -13.60 5.83 34.81
N PHE A 384 -12.97 4.91 34.09
CA PHE A 384 -13.59 3.66 33.67
C PHE A 384 -13.75 2.69 34.84
N ASP A 385 -14.94 2.11 34.90
CA ASP A 385 -15.34 1.06 35.85
C ASP A 385 -16.12 0.03 35.03
N SER A 386 -15.66 -1.22 35.07
CA SER A 386 -16.22 -2.29 34.25
C SER A 386 -17.63 -2.69 34.65
N GLU A 387 -18.07 -2.40 35.88
CA GLU A 387 -19.43 -2.68 36.37
C GLU A 387 -20.42 -1.59 35.95
N GLU A 388 -19.98 -0.33 35.87
CA GLU A 388 -20.86 0.81 35.61
C GLU A 388 -20.89 1.27 34.14
N HIS A 389 -19.78 1.11 33.42
CA HIS A 389 -19.60 1.68 32.09
C HIS A 389 -19.71 0.62 30.99
N GLU A 390 -20.35 0.99 29.87
CA GLU A 390 -20.50 0.12 28.68
C GLU A 390 -19.35 0.32 27.68
N VAL A 391 -18.72 1.49 27.71
CA VAL A 391 -17.69 1.91 26.75
C VAL A 391 -16.42 2.33 27.47
N LEU A 392 -15.29 1.74 27.08
CA LEU A 392 -13.96 2.23 27.46
C LEU A 392 -13.52 3.28 26.42
N PHE A 393 -13.39 4.54 26.83
CA PHE A 393 -12.93 5.62 25.97
C PHE A 393 -11.42 5.85 26.11
N VAL A 394 -10.67 5.35 25.13
CA VAL A 394 -9.23 5.44 25.02
C VAL A 394 -8.82 6.74 24.31
N LEU A 395 -8.15 7.64 25.03
CA LEU A 395 -7.81 8.99 24.55
C LEU A 395 -6.58 8.99 23.63
N GLY A 396 -5.63 8.10 23.90
CA GLY A 396 -4.28 8.05 23.36
C GLY A 396 -3.47 9.31 23.68
N CYS A 397 -2.18 9.33 23.33
CA CYS A 397 -1.32 10.48 23.66
C CYS A 397 -1.79 11.80 23.06
N GLN A 398 -2.33 11.77 21.84
CA GLN A 398 -2.84 12.98 21.19
C GLN A 398 -4.03 13.54 21.98
N GLY A 399 -5.03 12.72 22.32
CA GLY A 399 -6.19 13.18 23.09
C GLY A 399 -5.82 13.65 24.50
N SER A 400 -4.89 12.94 25.16
CA SER A 400 -4.47 13.24 26.54
C SER A 400 -3.62 14.50 26.65
N HIS A 401 -2.66 14.71 25.74
CA HIS A 401 -1.59 15.70 25.94
C HIS A 401 -1.47 16.76 24.85
N SER A 402 -2.17 16.67 23.71
CA SER A 402 -2.16 17.73 22.69
C SER A 402 -3.28 18.74 22.95
N PRO A 403 -2.97 20.01 23.24
CA PRO A 403 -3.97 21.06 23.44
C PRO A 403 -4.91 21.22 22.24
N GLU A 404 -4.42 20.96 21.03
CA GLU A 404 -5.19 21.03 19.79
C GLU A 404 -6.21 19.90 19.65
N ALA A 405 -5.94 18.73 20.25
CA ALA A 405 -6.80 17.55 20.18
C ALA A 405 -7.76 17.41 21.38
N ARG A 406 -7.45 18.03 22.53
CA ARG A 406 -8.33 18.04 23.71
C ARG A 406 -9.77 18.49 23.41
N PRO A 407 -10.05 19.51 22.57
CA PRO A 407 -11.42 19.85 22.19
C PRO A 407 -12.19 18.71 21.51
N VAL A 408 -11.50 17.84 20.77
CA VAL A 408 -12.09 16.64 20.13
C VAL A 408 -12.50 15.62 21.18
N VAL A 409 -11.69 15.43 22.22
CA VAL A 409 -12.01 14.56 23.37
C VAL A 409 -13.27 15.08 24.08
N VAL A 410 -13.29 16.37 24.42
CA VAL A 410 -14.42 16.99 25.13
C VAL A 410 -15.69 16.90 24.28
N ALA A 411 -15.63 17.24 23.00
CA ALA A 411 -16.79 17.13 22.11
C ALA A 411 -17.31 15.68 22.01
N THR A 412 -16.41 14.69 21.90
CA THR A 412 -16.79 13.28 21.87
C THR A 412 -17.45 12.86 23.19
N ALA A 413 -16.88 13.22 24.34
CA ALA A 413 -17.44 12.97 25.66
C ALA A 413 -18.86 13.54 25.80
N ARG A 414 -19.07 14.81 25.44
CA ARG A 414 -20.41 15.45 25.48
C ARG A 414 -21.42 14.79 24.55
N LEU A 415 -21.00 14.31 23.39
CA LEU A 415 -21.86 13.54 22.49
C LEU A 415 -22.26 12.19 23.12
N LEU A 416 -21.34 11.50 23.81
CA LEU A 416 -21.67 10.26 24.53
C LEU A 416 -22.69 10.51 25.65
N GLU A 417 -22.49 11.57 26.44
CA GLU A 417 -23.42 11.98 27.50
C GLU A 417 -24.81 12.30 26.93
N ALA A 418 -24.87 13.09 25.84
CA ALA A 418 -26.12 13.42 25.17
C ALA A 418 -26.84 12.21 24.58
N ALA A 419 -26.08 11.18 24.16
CA ALA A 419 -26.61 9.90 23.70
C ALA A 419 -27.03 8.97 24.84
N GLY A 420 -26.74 9.31 26.11
CA GLY A 420 -27.02 8.50 27.28
C GLY A 420 -26.13 7.26 27.38
N ILE A 421 -24.93 7.30 26.80
CA ILE A 421 -23.96 6.21 26.86
C ILE A 421 -23.14 6.33 28.14
N LYS A 422 -23.07 5.25 28.92
CA LYS A 422 -22.16 5.17 30.06
C LYS A 422 -20.77 4.81 29.57
N TYR A 423 -19.82 5.74 29.70
CA TYR A 423 -18.44 5.57 29.26
C TYR A 423 -17.48 6.00 30.37
N GLY A 424 -16.23 5.53 30.33
CA GLY A 424 -15.16 6.05 31.17
C GLY A 424 -13.79 5.96 30.51
N VAL A 425 -12.81 6.70 31.02
CA VAL A 425 -11.43 6.73 30.54
C VAL A 425 -10.49 5.99 31.50
N LEU A 426 -9.35 5.49 31.02
CA LEU A 426 -8.36 4.84 31.89
C LEU A 426 -7.81 5.84 32.93
N GLU A 427 -7.53 5.37 34.14
CA GLU A 427 -6.88 6.18 35.18
C GLU A 427 -5.45 6.53 34.75
N GLU A 428 -4.67 5.52 34.39
CA GLU A 428 -3.36 5.66 33.76
C GLU A 428 -3.44 5.20 32.30
N GLU A 429 -2.90 5.99 31.37
CA GLU A 429 -2.92 5.65 29.95
C GLU A 429 -1.61 6.04 29.28
N ASN A 430 -0.92 5.03 28.75
CA ASN A 430 0.29 5.24 27.97
C ASN A 430 0.01 5.34 26.46
N CYS A 431 1.05 5.70 25.70
CA CYS A 431 0.99 5.69 24.25
C CYS A 431 0.59 4.30 23.74
N TRP A 432 -0.23 4.26 22.70
CA TRP A 432 -0.58 2.99 22.03
C TRP A 432 0.36 2.66 20.88
N GLY A 433 1.56 3.24 20.83
CA GLY A 433 2.68 2.80 20.00
C GLY A 433 2.65 3.08 18.49
N GLU A 434 1.51 3.32 17.83
CA GLU A 434 1.43 3.30 16.35
C GLU A 434 2.46 4.21 15.66
N GLY A 435 2.56 5.47 16.10
CA GLY A 435 3.47 6.43 15.48
C GLY A 435 4.94 6.12 15.71
N VAL A 436 5.25 5.44 16.82
CA VAL A 436 6.60 5.09 17.22
C VAL A 436 7.02 3.79 16.55
N LEU A 437 6.12 2.80 16.48
CA LEU A 437 6.27 1.57 15.72
C LEU A 437 6.49 1.85 14.25
N HIS A 438 5.55 2.54 13.59
CA HIS A 438 5.66 2.84 12.16
C HIS A 438 6.74 3.88 11.89
N GLY A 439 7.03 4.75 12.87
CA GLY A 439 8.21 5.60 12.88
C GLY A 439 9.52 4.81 12.91
N GLY A 440 9.51 3.57 13.39
CA GLY A 440 10.65 2.67 13.55
C GLY A 440 11.53 2.95 14.77
N GLY A 441 10.99 3.72 15.71
CA GLY A 441 11.72 4.22 16.86
C GLY A 441 11.74 3.32 18.09
N ILE A 442 10.80 2.38 18.20
CA ILE A 442 10.76 1.36 19.26
C ILE A 442 10.78 -0.05 18.67
N MET A 443 11.33 -0.25 17.46
CA MET A 443 11.23 -1.57 16.81
C MET A 443 11.97 -2.67 17.57
N GLU A 444 13.06 -2.35 18.26
CA GLU A 444 13.78 -3.30 19.14
C GLU A 444 12.97 -3.62 20.41
N ASP A 445 12.41 -2.58 21.05
CA ASP A 445 11.60 -2.71 22.26
C ASP A 445 10.15 -3.10 21.98
N TRP A 446 9.76 -3.22 20.71
CA TRP A 446 8.37 -3.40 20.29
C TRP A 446 7.72 -4.63 20.91
N PRO A 447 8.40 -5.80 20.99
CA PRO A 447 7.83 -6.96 21.64
C PRO A 447 7.45 -6.69 23.09
N PHE A 448 8.35 -6.14 23.90
CA PHE A 448 8.08 -5.82 25.31
C PHE A 448 6.97 -4.77 25.44
N TYR A 449 7.08 -3.69 24.66
CA TYR A 449 6.10 -2.63 24.65
C TYR A 449 4.71 -3.15 24.27
N LYS A 450 4.63 -4.04 23.27
CA LYS A 450 3.39 -4.68 22.83
C LYS A 450 2.76 -5.50 23.95
N MET A 451 3.54 -6.34 24.64
CA MET A 451 3.06 -7.15 25.77
C MET A 451 2.53 -6.27 26.91
N GLU A 452 3.29 -5.24 27.29
CA GLU A 452 2.90 -4.29 28.33
C GLU A 452 1.57 -3.58 28.00
N ARG A 453 1.36 -3.20 26.73
CA ARG A 453 0.10 -2.59 26.29
C ARG A 453 -1.07 -3.58 26.25
N VAL A 454 -0.81 -4.86 25.94
CA VAL A 454 -1.82 -5.91 26.04
C VAL A 454 -2.24 -6.08 27.50
N GLU A 455 -1.29 -6.18 28.42
CA GLU A 455 -1.56 -6.32 29.86
C GLU A 455 -2.31 -5.09 30.43
N GLU A 456 -1.89 -3.88 30.08
CA GLU A 456 -2.54 -2.63 30.50
C GLU A 456 -4.02 -2.59 30.05
N LEU A 457 -4.29 -2.93 28.78
CA LEU A 457 -5.65 -2.93 28.25
C LEU A 457 -6.49 -4.09 28.78
N SER A 458 -5.94 -5.30 28.84
CA SER A 458 -6.63 -6.48 29.36
C SER A 458 -6.93 -6.35 30.86
N GLY A 459 -6.05 -5.73 31.64
CA GLY A 459 -6.26 -5.49 33.07
C GLY A 459 -7.36 -4.46 33.36
N ALA A 460 -7.60 -3.52 32.44
CA ALA A 460 -8.68 -2.56 32.57
C ALA A 460 -10.06 -3.12 32.16
N LEU A 461 -10.10 -4.15 31.32
CA LEU A 461 -11.34 -4.79 30.87
C LEU A 461 -11.74 -5.93 31.83
N ASP A 462 -13.05 -6.19 31.97
CA ASP A 462 -13.53 -7.41 32.63
C ASP A 462 -13.50 -8.59 31.64
N GLU A 463 -13.89 -9.78 32.10
CA GLU A 463 -14.00 -11.01 31.27
C GLU A 463 -15.05 -10.92 30.14
N LYS A 464 -15.61 -9.73 29.86
CA LYS A 464 -16.58 -9.52 28.79
C LYS A 464 -15.88 -9.06 27.52
N HIS A 465 -15.65 -10.04 26.65
CA HIS A 465 -15.09 -9.85 25.32
C HIS A 465 -15.89 -8.92 24.37
N ASP A 466 -17.16 -8.59 24.68
CA ASP A 466 -18.02 -7.78 23.80
C ASP A 466 -17.96 -6.27 24.09
N ARG A 467 -17.13 -5.86 25.05
CA ARG A 467 -17.01 -4.46 25.45
C ARG A 467 -16.51 -3.56 24.33
N THR A 468 -17.14 -2.40 24.17
CA THR A 468 -16.75 -1.45 23.12
C THR A 468 -15.56 -0.61 23.59
N ILE A 469 -14.47 -0.61 22.81
CA ILE A 469 -13.31 0.25 23.02
C ILE A 469 -13.41 1.40 22.02
N LEU A 470 -13.65 2.61 22.50
CA LEU A 470 -13.79 3.81 21.66
C LEU A 470 -12.47 4.58 21.65
N THR A 471 -12.05 5.09 20.49
CA THR A 471 -10.94 6.06 20.44
C THR A 471 -11.18 7.16 19.40
N ILE A 472 -10.71 8.37 19.70
CA ILE A 472 -10.71 9.46 18.72
C ILE A 472 -9.61 9.31 17.67
N CYS A 473 -8.62 8.44 17.89
CA CYS A 473 -7.45 8.33 17.03
C CYS A 473 -7.54 7.10 16.10
N PRO A 474 -7.68 7.29 14.77
CA PRO A 474 -7.66 6.17 13.81
C PRO A 474 -6.35 5.35 13.83
N HIS A 475 -5.23 5.95 14.26
CA HIS A 475 -3.96 5.24 14.44
C HIS A 475 -4.00 4.31 15.66
N CYS A 476 -4.55 4.77 16.78
CA CYS A 476 -4.74 3.91 17.96
C CYS A 476 -5.72 2.77 17.66
N ARG A 477 -6.82 3.06 16.96
CA ARG A 477 -7.78 2.03 16.52
C ARG A 477 -7.12 0.94 15.69
N ASP A 478 -6.29 1.33 14.72
CA ASP A 478 -5.56 0.40 13.86
C ASP A 478 -4.56 -0.44 14.69
N ASN A 479 -3.74 0.18 15.53
CA ASN A 479 -2.75 -0.57 16.30
C ASN A 479 -3.39 -1.51 17.34
N ILE A 480 -4.40 -1.05 18.09
CA ILE A 480 -5.13 -1.86 19.07
C ILE A 480 -5.85 -3.02 18.37
N GLY A 481 -6.60 -2.72 17.31
CA GLY A 481 -7.45 -3.70 16.63
C GLY A 481 -6.70 -4.67 15.73
N VAL A 482 -5.40 -4.44 15.48
CA VAL A 482 -4.58 -5.27 14.59
C VAL A 482 -3.39 -5.88 15.32
N GLN A 483 -2.46 -5.05 15.80
CA GLN A 483 -1.19 -5.52 16.36
C GLN A 483 -1.39 -6.05 17.79
N LEU A 484 -2.03 -5.25 18.65
CA LEU A 484 -2.25 -5.65 20.04
C LEU A 484 -3.25 -6.80 20.12
N SER A 485 -4.31 -6.78 19.31
CA SER A 485 -5.28 -7.89 19.27
C SER A 485 -4.65 -9.22 18.83
N GLN A 486 -3.66 -9.21 17.93
CA GLN A 486 -2.95 -10.44 17.53
C GLN A 486 -2.02 -10.94 18.64
N ALA A 487 -1.34 -10.03 19.33
CA ALA A 487 -0.52 -10.37 20.49
C ALA A 487 -1.38 -10.94 21.63
N ALA A 488 -2.51 -10.30 21.93
CA ALA A 488 -3.46 -10.78 22.92
C ALA A 488 -3.94 -12.20 22.60
N GLU A 489 -4.29 -12.51 21.35
CA GLU A 489 -4.65 -13.87 20.93
C GLU A 489 -3.52 -14.88 21.13
N ALA A 490 -2.28 -14.50 20.85
CA ALA A 490 -1.10 -15.36 21.06
C ALA A 490 -0.82 -15.61 22.55
N MET A 491 -1.18 -14.66 23.41
CA MET A 491 -1.10 -14.76 24.88
C MET A 491 -2.31 -15.44 25.51
N GLU A 492 -3.23 -15.99 24.71
CA GLU A 492 -4.52 -16.53 25.18
C GLU A 492 -5.35 -15.50 25.98
N SER A 493 -5.13 -14.21 25.75
CA SER A 493 -5.85 -13.10 26.39
C SER A 493 -7.10 -12.70 25.58
N GLU A 494 -8.05 -12.08 26.26
CA GLU A 494 -9.33 -11.66 25.70
C GLU A 494 -9.16 -10.66 24.55
N ARG A 495 -9.96 -10.79 23.48
CA ARG A 495 -9.74 -10.08 22.21
C ARG A 495 -10.13 -8.59 22.27
N PHE A 496 -9.30 -7.71 21.70
CA PHE A 496 -9.61 -6.27 21.50
C PHE A 496 -10.47 -5.98 20.25
N ALA A 497 -11.32 -6.93 19.85
CA ALA A 497 -11.96 -6.93 18.53
C ALA A 497 -12.99 -5.79 18.33
N ASN A 498 -13.56 -5.27 19.42
CA ASN A 498 -14.59 -4.23 19.38
C ASN A 498 -14.02 -2.81 19.51
N VAL A 499 -12.77 -2.59 19.05
CA VAL A 499 -12.22 -1.24 18.96
C VAL A 499 -12.77 -0.47 17.77
N VAL A 500 -13.40 0.67 18.04
CA VAL A 500 -14.07 1.52 17.08
C VAL A 500 -13.55 2.95 17.15
N SER A 501 -13.47 3.61 15.99
CA SER A 501 -13.18 5.04 15.97
C SER A 501 -14.41 5.85 16.35
N HIS A 502 -14.18 7.07 16.84
CA HIS A 502 -15.25 8.06 17.03
C HIS A 502 -16.07 8.31 15.75
N VAL A 503 -15.48 8.20 14.56
CA VAL A 503 -16.19 8.37 13.28
C VAL A 503 -17.27 7.29 13.13
N SER A 504 -16.90 6.03 13.24
CA SER A 504 -17.83 4.91 13.09
C SER A 504 -18.87 4.90 14.21
N TYR A 505 -18.43 5.13 15.45
CA TYR A 505 -19.32 5.10 16.61
C TYR A 505 -20.35 6.25 16.63
N LEU A 506 -19.94 7.47 16.30
CA LEU A 506 -20.87 8.62 16.22
C LEU A 506 -21.87 8.47 15.07
N LEU A 507 -21.49 7.81 13.97
CA LEU A 507 -22.42 7.47 12.90
C LEU A 507 -23.52 6.53 13.39
N ASP A 508 -23.16 5.48 14.12
CA ASP A 508 -24.11 4.52 14.68
C ASP A 508 -25.05 5.16 15.69
N LEU A 509 -24.53 6.04 16.56
CA LEU A 509 -25.36 6.82 17.49
C LEU A 509 -26.33 7.77 16.77
N THR A 510 -25.93 8.32 15.63
CA THR A 510 -26.81 9.18 14.84
C THR A 510 -27.86 8.39 14.09
N LYS A 511 -27.49 7.26 13.47
CA LYS A 511 -28.41 6.36 12.75
C LYS A 511 -29.43 5.70 13.67
N SER A 512 -29.03 5.36 14.88
CA SER A 512 -29.92 4.82 15.92
C SER A 512 -30.86 5.86 16.52
N GLY A 513 -30.70 7.15 16.18
CA GLY A 513 -31.50 8.25 16.71
C GLY A 513 -31.15 8.64 18.14
N LYS A 514 -30.08 8.09 18.73
CA LYS A 514 -29.59 8.50 20.06
C LYS A 514 -29.03 9.92 20.02
N LEU A 515 -28.40 10.31 18.91
CA LEU A 515 -27.95 11.67 18.61
C LEU A 515 -28.84 12.30 17.54
N ALA A 516 -29.39 13.48 17.87
CA ALA A 516 -30.16 14.30 16.95
C ALA A 516 -29.30 15.51 16.53
N ILE A 517 -28.91 15.55 15.26
CA ILE A 517 -28.01 16.57 14.70
C ILE A 517 -28.82 17.49 13.79
N THR A 518 -28.70 18.81 13.99
CA THR A 518 -29.29 19.80 13.09
C THR A 518 -28.31 20.09 11.96
N PRO A 519 -28.61 19.70 10.71
CA PRO A 519 -27.71 19.95 9.61
C PRO A 519 -27.57 21.45 9.39
N LYS A 520 -26.34 21.91 9.21
CA LYS A 520 -26.02 23.29 8.86
C LYS A 520 -25.16 23.29 7.60
N ALA A 521 -25.66 23.93 6.57
CA ALA A 521 -24.97 24.13 5.30
C ALA A 521 -23.76 25.05 5.49
N ASP A 522 -22.62 24.46 5.84
CA ASP A 522 -21.34 25.16 5.92
C ASP A 522 -20.42 24.65 4.80
N GLU A 523 -19.85 25.57 4.05
CA GLU A 523 -18.88 25.25 3.00
C GLU A 523 -17.48 25.06 3.61
N MET A 524 -17.16 23.82 3.99
CA MET A 524 -15.86 23.43 4.54
C MET A 524 -15.05 22.61 3.53
N ALA A 525 -13.73 22.75 3.57
CA ALA A 525 -12.83 21.81 2.90
C ALA A 525 -12.76 20.51 3.72
N VAL A 526 -12.71 19.37 3.03
CA VAL A 526 -12.63 18.07 3.70
C VAL A 526 -11.23 17.48 3.52
N HIS A 527 -10.62 17.08 4.64
CA HIS A 527 -9.41 16.29 4.66
C HIS A 527 -9.71 14.87 5.16
N HIS A 528 -9.76 13.91 4.23
CA HIS A 528 -9.86 12.49 4.55
C HIS A 528 -8.54 11.97 5.13
N PRO A 529 -8.51 11.47 6.38
CA PRO A 529 -7.33 10.83 6.94
C PRO A 529 -6.94 9.56 6.17
N CYS A 530 -5.64 9.28 6.03
CA CYS A 530 -5.21 8.03 5.39
C CYS A 530 -5.64 6.79 6.19
N LYS A 531 -5.58 6.86 7.53
CA LYS A 531 -5.97 5.73 8.38
C LYS A 531 -7.46 5.41 8.37
N THR A 532 -8.34 6.38 8.15
CA THR A 532 -9.78 6.05 7.98
C THR A 532 -10.01 5.28 6.68
N ILE A 533 -9.21 5.51 5.64
CA ILE A 533 -9.25 4.69 4.42
C ILE A 533 -8.70 3.28 4.70
N HIS A 534 -7.60 3.17 5.45
CA HIS A 534 -6.99 1.86 5.78
C HIS A 534 -7.89 1.01 6.69
N ASN A 535 -8.71 1.66 7.51
CA ASN A 535 -9.67 1.04 8.41
C ASN A 535 -11.05 0.79 7.78
N ASP A 536 -11.24 1.10 6.48
CA ASP A 536 -12.52 1.03 5.77
C ASP A 536 -13.64 1.94 6.34
N GLU A 537 -13.25 3.05 6.98
CA GLU A 537 -14.15 4.02 7.63
C GLU A 537 -14.43 5.27 6.78
N ALA A 538 -13.88 5.36 5.57
CA ALA A 538 -14.12 6.49 4.67
C ALA A 538 -15.61 6.70 4.33
N PRO A 539 -16.42 5.65 4.02
CA PRO A 539 -17.85 5.83 3.80
C PRO A 539 -18.60 6.33 5.05
N ALA A 540 -18.18 5.89 6.24
CA ALA A 540 -18.77 6.32 7.50
C ALA A 540 -18.49 7.82 7.75
N PHE A 541 -17.27 8.27 7.46
CA PHE A 541 -16.89 9.67 7.53
C PHE A 541 -17.70 10.54 6.54
N ASP A 542 -17.85 10.09 5.29
CA ASP A 542 -18.64 10.79 4.28
C ASP A 542 -20.12 10.92 4.67
N GLU A 543 -20.67 9.90 5.33
CA GLU A 543 -22.06 9.93 5.80
C GLU A 543 -22.24 10.89 6.98
N LEU A 544 -21.30 10.92 7.93
CA LEU A 544 -21.30 11.91 9.01
C LEU A 544 -21.21 13.35 8.50
N LEU A 545 -20.36 13.60 7.49
CA LEU A 545 -20.27 14.92 6.85
C LEU A 545 -21.63 15.34 6.26
N LYS A 546 -22.34 14.42 5.59
CA LYS A 546 -23.68 14.67 5.04
C LYS A 546 -24.72 14.94 6.13
N ILE A 547 -24.73 14.14 7.20
CA ILE A 547 -25.61 14.33 8.36
C ILE A 547 -25.37 15.70 8.99
N ALA A 548 -24.10 16.11 9.12
CA ALA A 548 -23.77 17.42 9.62
C ALA A 548 -24.26 18.52 8.66
N GLY A 549 -24.43 18.26 7.36
CA GLY A 549 -24.77 19.26 6.35
C GLY A 549 -23.55 19.90 5.69
N ILE A 550 -22.40 19.23 5.71
CA ILE A 550 -21.16 19.69 5.07
C ILE A 550 -21.16 19.23 3.61
N ASP A 551 -21.23 20.18 2.68
CA ASP A 551 -21.01 19.94 1.25
C ASP A 551 -19.50 20.09 0.95
N GLY A 552 -18.77 19.01 1.18
CA GLY A 552 -17.31 19.01 1.14
C GLY A 552 -16.75 18.79 -0.27
N LYS A 553 -15.86 19.67 -0.72
CA LYS A 553 -14.90 19.34 -1.80
C LYS A 553 -13.67 18.69 -1.16
N THR A 554 -13.47 17.40 -1.38
CA THR A 554 -12.21 16.75 -1.05
C THR A 554 -11.12 17.28 -1.96
N ALA A 555 -10.00 17.75 -1.39
CA ALA A 555 -8.83 18.14 -2.17
C ALA A 555 -8.11 16.89 -2.72
N GLY A 556 -8.04 16.78 -4.05
CA GLY A 556 -7.39 15.72 -4.82
C GLY A 556 -8.36 14.91 -5.71
N ASN A 557 -7.94 14.62 -6.94
CA ASN A 557 -8.76 14.00 -8.01
C ASN A 557 -9.36 12.58 -7.77
N SER A 558 -9.24 11.97 -6.59
CA SER A 558 -9.92 10.70 -6.27
C SER A 558 -9.99 10.41 -4.77
N PRO A 559 -11.13 9.93 -4.23
CA PRO A 559 -11.28 9.52 -2.83
C PRO A 559 -10.48 8.26 -2.47
N ASP A 560 -10.06 7.45 -3.45
CA ASP A 560 -9.40 6.16 -3.22
C ASP A 560 -7.87 6.24 -3.05
N ILE A 561 -7.28 7.43 -3.19
CA ILE A 561 -5.84 7.65 -3.03
C ILE A 561 -5.62 8.44 -1.74
N PRO A 562 -5.05 7.82 -0.69
CA PRO A 562 -4.80 8.51 0.57
C PRO A 562 -3.97 9.77 0.37
N ARG A 563 -4.38 10.85 1.03
CA ARG A 563 -3.66 12.13 0.98
C ARG A 563 -3.10 12.47 2.35
N CYS A 564 -1.78 12.35 2.47
CA CYS A 564 -1.11 12.46 3.75
C CYS A 564 -1.10 13.90 4.29
N CYS A 565 -1.38 14.06 5.58
CA CYS A 565 -1.15 15.28 6.35
C CYS A 565 0.31 15.46 6.77
N GLY A 566 1.16 14.44 6.60
CA GLY A 566 2.56 14.41 7.05
C GLY A 566 2.79 13.73 8.39
N GLY A 567 1.73 13.39 9.15
CA GLY A 567 1.87 12.87 10.52
C GLY A 567 2.21 11.39 10.63
N GLY A 568 1.69 10.54 9.74
CA GLY A 568 1.89 9.09 9.82
C GLY A 568 3.37 8.68 9.72
N GLY A 569 3.69 7.43 10.10
CA GLY A 569 5.05 6.90 10.00
C GLY A 569 6.07 7.66 10.84
N GLY A 570 5.65 8.23 11.97
CA GLY A 570 6.49 9.01 12.90
C GLY A 570 6.61 10.50 12.55
N GLY A 571 5.95 10.99 11.50
CA GLY A 571 6.08 12.39 11.06
C GLY A 571 5.58 13.43 12.06
N PHE A 572 4.71 13.07 13.01
CA PHE A 572 4.30 13.97 14.09
C PHE A 572 5.32 14.10 15.24
N LEU A 573 6.37 13.27 15.25
CA LEU A 573 7.40 13.21 16.29
C LEU A 573 8.62 14.08 15.97
N TRP A 574 8.72 14.62 14.76
CA TRP A 574 9.91 15.38 14.34
C TRP A 574 9.57 16.39 13.25
N ASP A 575 10.44 17.37 13.06
CA ASP A 575 10.29 18.32 11.97
C ASP A 575 10.87 17.75 10.66
N SER A 576 10.07 16.98 9.95
CA SER A 576 10.49 16.30 8.72
C SER A 576 10.93 17.30 7.62
N PRO A 577 12.05 17.05 6.92
CA PRO A 577 12.48 17.89 5.79
C PRO A 577 11.50 17.88 4.62
N ALA A 578 10.60 16.89 4.55
CA ALA A 578 9.60 16.77 3.49
C ALA A 578 8.47 17.81 3.56
N LYS A 579 8.25 18.44 4.74
CA LYS A 579 7.23 19.50 4.95
C LYS A 579 5.86 19.16 4.32
N VAL A 580 5.48 17.88 4.38
CA VAL A 580 4.26 17.34 3.75
C VAL A 580 3.01 18.06 4.24
N ASN A 581 2.96 18.42 5.51
CA ASN A 581 1.87 19.17 6.12
C ASN A 581 1.63 20.51 5.41
N LYS A 582 2.69 21.31 5.20
CA LYS A 582 2.61 22.62 4.54
C LYS A 582 2.14 22.49 3.09
N ASN A 583 2.71 21.54 2.37
CA ASN A 583 2.32 21.26 0.97
C ASN A 583 0.86 20.83 0.89
N ARG A 584 0.42 19.96 1.80
CA ARG A 584 -0.97 19.50 1.87
C ARG A 584 -1.94 20.62 2.20
N PHE A 585 -1.63 21.46 3.20
CA PHE A 585 -2.48 22.59 3.56
C PHE A 585 -2.62 23.59 2.39
N THR A 586 -1.49 23.93 1.75
CA THR A 586 -1.48 24.80 0.56
C THR A 586 -2.33 24.22 -0.57
N GLN A 587 -2.23 22.91 -0.82
CA GLN A 587 -3.06 22.22 -1.80
C GLN A 587 -4.55 22.31 -1.46
N ILE A 588 -4.93 22.02 -0.21
CA ILE A 588 -6.34 22.09 0.25
C ILE A 588 -6.89 23.49 0.01
N MET A 589 -6.15 24.53 0.40
CA MET A 589 -6.58 25.91 0.22
C MET A 589 -6.72 26.30 -1.26
N ALA A 590 -5.75 25.90 -2.10
CA ALA A 590 -5.76 26.21 -3.52
C ALA A 590 -6.91 25.54 -4.29
N GLU A 591 -7.23 24.29 -3.96
CA GLU A 591 -8.25 23.51 -4.68
C GLU A 591 -9.68 23.80 -4.19
N THR A 592 -9.85 24.03 -2.89
CA THR A 592 -11.19 24.19 -2.29
C THR A 592 -11.62 25.65 -2.15
N GLN A 593 -10.65 26.56 -2.02
CA GLN A 593 -10.86 27.98 -1.71
C GLN A 593 -11.68 28.21 -0.42
N LYS A 594 -11.63 27.28 0.55
CA LYS A 594 -12.35 27.36 1.83
C LYS A 594 -11.37 27.61 2.98
N LYS A 595 -11.77 28.43 3.97
CA LYS A 595 -10.94 28.77 5.13
C LYS A 595 -11.04 27.79 6.30
N THR A 596 -12.08 26.97 6.32
CA THR A 596 -12.29 25.96 7.36
C THR A 596 -12.08 24.58 6.76
N VAL A 597 -11.24 23.77 7.42
CA VAL A 597 -10.94 22.39 7.04
C VAL A 597 -11.47 21.45 8.12
N VAL A 598 -12.24 20.44 7.74
CA VAL A 598 -12.73 19.38 8.64
C VAL A 598 -11.99 18.06 8.38
N THR A 599 -11.66 17.34 9.45
CA THR A 599 -11.00 16.02 9.43
C THR A 599 -11.64 15.10 10.47
N GLY A 600 -11.33 13.79 10.43
CA GLY A 600 -11.74 12.80 11.45
C GLY A 600 -10.53 12.13 12.11
N CYS A 601 -9.49 12.89 12.39
CA CYS A 601 -8.22 12.36 12.90
C CYS A 601 -7.45 13.45 13.66
N PRO A 602 -7.20 13.26 14.97
CA PRO A 602 -6.43 14.20 15.79
C PRO A 602 -5.01 14.46 15.27
N GLY A 603 -4.37 13.42 14.71
CA GLY A 603 -3.04 13.58 14.10
C GLY A 603 -3.07 14.48 12.85
N CYS A 604 -4.10 14.36 12.01
CA CYS A 604 -4.27 15.25 10.86
C CYS A 604 -4.62 16.68 11.30
N HIS A 605 -5.48 16.80 12.33
CA HIS A 605 -5.85 18.07 12.93
C HIS A 605 -4.60 18.82 13.42
N ARG A 606 -3.79 18.22 14.30
CA ARG A 606 -2.54 18.79 14.78
C ARG A 606 -1.59 19.17 13.63
N MET A 607 -1.32 18.25 12.71
CA MET A 607 -0.32 18.48 11.65
C MET A 607 -0.68 19.64 10.73
N LEU A 608 -1.96 19.81 10.40
CA LEU A 608 -2.45 20.91 9.59
C LEU A 608 -2.60 22.19 10.42
N ASN A 609 -2.96 22.09 11.70
CA ASN A 609 -3.12 23.24 12.59
C ASN A 609 -1.79 23.97 12.84
N VAL A 610 -0.67 23.26 12.88
CA VAL A 610 0.68 23.85 13.05
C VAL A 610 1.11 24.70 11.85
N VAL A 611 0.57 24.45 10.65
CA VAL A 611 0.98 25.13 9.40
C VAL A 611 -0.12 25.99 8.78
N LYS A 612 -1.26 26.12 9.45
CA LYS A 612 -2.41 26.84 8.91
C LYS A 612 -2.15 28.34 8.83
N ASP A 613 -2.80 29.01 7.88
CA ASP A 613 -2.86 30.46 7.84
C ASP A 613 -3.62 31.00 9.09
N GLU A 614 -3.30 32.22 9.52
CA GLU A 614 -3.86 32.81 10.76
C GLU A 614 -5.40 32.86 10.74
N ASP A 615 -6.00 33.10 9.57
CA ASP A 615 -7.44 33.20 9.39
C ASP A 615 -8.13 31.86 9.07
N ALA A 616 -7.35 30.77 8.95
CA ALA A 616 -7.86 29.44 8.72
C ALA A 616 -8.26 28.73 10.02
N LYS A 617 -9.27 27.86 9.94
CA LYS A 617 -9.76 27.05 11.07
C LYS A 617 -9.69 25.55 10.75
N LEU A 618 -9.26 24.77 11.73
CA LEU A 618 -9.21 23.31 11.65
C LEU A 618 -10.22 22.75 12.66
N GLU A 619 -11.17 21.97 12.17
CA GLU A 619 -12.22 21.33 12.95
C GLU A 619 -12.12 19.80 12.82
N ASP A 620 -12.57 19.09 13.85
CA ASP A 620 -12.81 17.66 13.78
C ASP A 620 -14.31 17.40 13.59
N ILE A 621 -14.69 16.27 12.99
CA ILE A 621 -16.10 15.93 12.82
C ILE A 621 -16.84 15.85 14.16
N ALA A 622 -16.19 15.43 15.25
CA ALA A 622 -16.81 15.41 16.57
C ALA A 622 -17.16 16.82 17.07
N THR A 623 -16.27 17.81 16.88
CA THR A 623 -16.54 19.20 17.31
C THR A 623 -17.69 19.79 16.49
N VAL A 624 -17.72 19.54 15.18
CA VAL A 624 -18.80 19.98 14.30
C VAL A 624 -20.15 19.36 14.70
N LEU A 625 -20.19 18.07 15.03
CA LEU A 625 -21.42 17.41 15.45
C LEU A 625 -21.91 17.93 16.80
N HIS A 626 -21.00 18.16 17.75
CA HIS A 626 -21.33 18.74 19.04
C HIS A 626 -21.94 20.14 18.91
N ASP A 627 -21.38 21.01 18.08
CA ASP A 627 -21.92 22.35 17.79
C ASP A 627 -23.32 22.32 17.14
N ARG A 628 -23.66 21.20 16.51
CA ARG A 628 -24.93 20.97 15.79
C ARG A 628 -25.89 20.07 16.55
N LEU A 629 -25.54 19.68 17.77
CA LEU A 629 -26.36 18.83 18.62
C LEU A 629 -27.65 19.56 18.99
N GLN A 630 -28.79 18.90 18.81
CA GLN A 630 -30.06 19.40 19.31
C GLN A 630 -30.10 19.28 20.83
N ALA A 631 -30.41 20.38 21.52
CA ALA A 631 -30.72 20.32 22.94
C ALA A 631 -31.91 19.37 23.13
N LYS A 632 -31.74 18.35 23.97
CA LYS A 632 -32.83 17.45 24.38
C LYS A 632 -33.71 18.10 25.44
#